data_AF-A0A7J6P0V4-F1
#
_entry.id   AF-A0A7J6P0V4-F1
#
_cell.length_a   1.000
_cell.length_b   1.000
_cell.length_c   1.000
_cell.angle_alpha   90.00
_cell.angle_beta   90.00
_cell.angle_gamma   90.00
#
_symmetry.space_group_name_H-M   'P 1'
#
loop_
_entity.id
_entity.type
_entity.pdbx_description
1 polymer ?
#
loop_
_entity_poly.entity_id
_entity_poly.type
_entity_poly.pdbx_seq_one_letter_code
_entity_poly.pdbx_strand_id
1 'polypeptide(L)'
;DMSVSEGEREVQQQQQHLKVDYSKLYAKRRPDEPRSHYAQRLKFINELIRGMGDSLSDDRIDVLSNCYTNVKFLNNKYHPDIMEILEKYDPDVGSVINSRHSIAHWKTPTADHGQQQQAH
;
A
#
# COMPACT_ATOMS: atom_id res chain seq x y z
N ASP A 1 -39.91 -2.37 17.00
CA ASP A 1 -39.20 -1.55 16.01
C ASP A 1 -37.74 -1.45 16.43
N MET A 2 -36.86 -2.27 15.85
CA MET A 2 -35.40 -2.17 15.95
C MET A 2 -34.81 -2.89 14.74
N SER A 3 -34.93 -2.25 13.58
CA SER A 3 -34.21 -2.62 12.36
C SER A 3 -32.73 -2.26 12.53
N VAL A 4 -31.94 -3.19 13.07
CA VAL A 4 -30.48 -3.10 12.99
C VAL A 4 -30.09 -3.45 11.56
N SER A 5 -29.74 -2.41 10.81
CA SER A 5 -29.39 -2.44 9.39
C SER A 5 -28.36 -3.53 9.10
N GLU A 6 -28.65 -4.41 8.13
CA GLU A 6 -27.79 -5.55 7.75
C GLU A 6 -26.33 -5.14 7.45
N GLY A 7 -26.11 -3.90 7.02
CA GLY A 7 -24.77 -3.34 6.79
C GLY A 7 -23.89 -3.16 8.04
N GLU A 8 -24.45 -3.08 9.25
CA GLU A 8 -23.66 -2.97 10.49
C GLU A 8 -23.15 -4.35 10.96
N ARG A 9 -23.84 -5.43 10.59
CA ARG A 9 -23.48 -6.81 10.97
C ARG A 9 -22.33 -7.37 10.12
N GLU A 10 -22.21 -6.99 8.85
CA GLU A 10 -21.06 -7.37 8.01
C GLU A 10 -19.75 -6.74 8.51
N VAL A 11 -19.81 -5.50 9.02
CA VAL A 11 -18.64 -4.81 9.59
C VAL A 11 -18.23 -5.45 10.93
N GLN A 12 -19.19 -5.93 11.74
CA GLN A 12 -18.91 -6.64 12.99
C GLN A 12 -18.47 -8.10 12.80
N GLN A 13 -18.94 -8.81 11.77
CA GLN A 13 -18.51 -10.19 11.52
C GLN A 13 -17.08 -10.28 10.95
N GLN A 14 -16.61 -9.28 10.19
CA GLN A 14 -15.19 -9.22 9.79
C GLN A 14 -14.23 -8.87 10.95
N GLN A 15 -14.73 -8.37 12.08
CA GLN A 15 -13.91 -8.00 13.24
C GLN A 15 -13.54 -9.17 14.15
N GLN A 16 -14.12 -10.36 13.97
CA GLN A 16 -13.93 -11.49 14.89
C GLN A 16 -12.57 -12.21 14.76
N HIS A 17 -11.65 -11.73 13.92
CA HIS A 17 -10.33 -12.35 13.73
C HIS A 17 -9.19 -11.33 13.52
N LEU A 18 -9.36 -10.12 14.05
CA LEU A 18 -8.33 -9.08 14.00
C LEU A 18 -7.51 -9.11 15.28
N LYS A 19 -6.21 -9.43 15.18
CA LYS A 19 -5.21 -9.33 16.26
C LYS A 19 -4.74 -7.90 16.51
N VAL A 20 -5.24 -6.94 15.72
CA VAL A 20 -4.82 -5.54 15.81
C VAL A 20 -5.34 -4.92 17.11
N ASP A 21 -4.43 -4.35 17.91
CA ASP A 21 -4.80 -3.57 19.08
C ASP A 21 -5.15 -2.13 18.65
N TYR A 22 -6.46 -1.84 18.60
CA TYR A 22 -7.00 -0.53 18.21
C TYR A 22 -6.70 0.61 19.19
N SER A 23 -6.20 0.31 20.39
CA SER A 23 -5.77 1.34 21.33
C SER A 23 -4.43 1.99 20.92
N LYS A 24 -3.63 1.28 20.12
CA LYS A 24 -2.28 1.68 19.72
C LYS A 24 -2.29 2.74 18.63
N LEU A 25 -1.22 3.55 18.61
CA LEU A 25 -1.07 4.63 17.62
C LEU A 25 -0.99 4.07 16.19
N TYR A 26 -0.28 2.95 15.98
CA TYR A 26 -0.20 2.33 14.66
C TYR A 26 -1.56 1.91 14.10
N ALA A 27 -2.57 1.68 14.95
CA ALA A 27 -3.91 1.27 14.51
C ALA A 27 -4.83 2.46 14.19
N LYS A 28 -4.43 3.69 14.55
CA LYS A 28 -5.22 4.90 14.26
C LYS A 28 -5.08 5.30 12.80
N ARG A 29 -6.17 5.82 12.23
CA ARG A 29 -6.15 6.41 10.89
C ARG A 29 -5.37 7.73 10.92
N ARG A 30 -4.48 7.94 9.96
CA ARG A 30 -3.75 9.21 9.82
C ARG A 30 -4.67 10.29 9.21
N PRO A 31 -4.48 11.58 9.52
CA PRO A 31 -5.37 12.64 9.03
C PRO A 31 -5.49 12.70 7.50
N ASP A 32 -4.38 12.47 6.81
CA ASP A 32 -4.19 12.51 5.37
C ASP A 32 -4.48 11.16 4.68
N GLU A 33 -4.75 10.10 5.44
CA GLU A 33 -4.93 8.75 4.90
C GLU A 33 -6.39 8.51 4.47
N PRO A 34 -6.65 8.22 3.17
CA PRO A 34 -7.98 7.83 2.70
C PRO A 34 -8.52 6.60 3.44
N ARG A 35 -9.84 6.52 3.64
CA ARG A 35 -10.48 5.39 4.35
C ARG A 35 -10.17 4.02 3.73
N SER A 36 -10.09 3.95 2.40
CA SER A 36 -9.72 2.73 1.68
C SER A 36 -8.27 2.30 1.94
N HIS A 37 -7.34 3.26 2.03
CA HIS A 37 -5.93 2.99 2.34
C HIS A 37 -5.79 2.52 3.78
N TYR A 38 -6.48 3.18 4.71
CA TYR A 38 -6.53 2.79 6.12
C TYR A 38 -7.02 1.35 6.30
N ALA A 39 -8.12 0.98 5.63
CA ALA A 39 -8.65 -0.39 5.70
C ALA A 39 -7.63 -1.42 5.17
N GLN A 40 -6.94 -1.11 4.08
CA GLN A 40 -5.88 -1.99 3.54
C GLN A 40 -4.66 -2.06 4.46
N ARG A 41 -4.27 -0.95 5.08
CA ARG A 41 -3.16 -0.91 6.05
C ARG A 41 -3.50 -1.74 7.30
N LEU A 42 -4.73 -1.66 7.80
CA LEU A 42 -5.18 -2.52 8.92
C LEU A 42 -5.14 -4.00 8.56
N LYS A 43 -5.55 -4.38 7.34
CA LYS A 43 -5.44 -5.77 6.86
C LYS A 43 -3.98 -6.23 6.85
N PHE A 44 -3.08 -5.40 6.31
CA PHE A 44 -1.65 -5.68 6.33
C PHE A 44 -1.10 -5.83 7.76
N ILE A 45 -1.43 -4.89 8.67
CA ILE A 45 -1.00 -4.95 10.08
C ILE A 45 -1.49 -6.25 10.74
N ASN A 46 -2.72 -6.67 10.45
CA ASN A 46 -3.27 -7.90 10.99
C ASN A 46 -2.45 -9.13 10.55
N GLU A 47 -2.14 -9.24 9.26
CA GLU A 47 -1.32 -10.36 8.75
C GLU A 47 0.11 -10.31 9.30
N LEU A 48 0.68 -9.10 9.42
CA LEU A 48 2.00 -8.88 10.00
C LEU A 48 2.07 -9.38 11.46
N ILE A 49 1.10 -8.99 12.29
CA ILE A 49 1.01 -9.43 13.70
C ILE A 49 0.76 -10.95 13.78
N ARG A 50 -0.08 -11.50 12.90
CA ARG A 50 -0.34 -12.95 12.84
C ARG A 50 0.90 -13.76 12.49
N GLY A 51 1.75 -13.25 11.60
CA GLY A 51 2.94 -13.96 11.12
C GLY A 51 4.19 -13.78 11.97
N MET A 52 4.45 -12.59 12.51
CA MET A 52 5.64 -12.32 13.33
C MET A 52 5.41 -12.50 14.84
N GLY A 53 4.15 -12.47 15.28
CA GLY A 53 3.76 -12.67 16.67
C GLY A 53 4.41 -11.67 17.62
N ASP A 54 4.70 -12.13 18.83
CA ASP A 54 5.16 -11.30 19.96
C ASP A 54 6.57 -10.71 19.77
N SER A 55 7.28 -11.10 18.70
CA SER A 55 8.59 -10.53 18.36
C SER A 55 8.51 -9.13 17.74
N LEU A 56 7.30 -8.65 17.46
CA LEU A 56 7.06 -7.41 16.75
C LEU A 56 6.69 -6.27 17.70
N SER A 57 7.59 -5.30 17.86
CA SER A 57 7.31 -4.10 18.66
C SER A 57 6.34 -3.16 17.96
N ASP A 58 5.63 -2.34 18.75
CA ASP A 58 4.72 -1.30 18.25
C ASP A 58 5.41 -0.37 17.24
N ASP A 59 6.66 0.03 17.51
CA ASP A 59 7.46 0.87 16.61
C ASP A 59 7.71 0.20 15.26
N ARG A 60 7.97 -1.12 15.28
CA ARG A 60 8.22 -1.88 14.05
C ARG A 60 6.94 -2.05 13.24
N ILE A 61 5.79 -2.20 13.89
CA ILE A 61 4.48 -2.17 13.23
C ILE A 61 4.26 -0.82 12.56
N ASP A 62 4.51 0.28 13.27
CA ASP A 62 4.29 1.61 12.72
C ASP A 62 5.18 1.86 11.49
N VAL A 63 6.48 1.57 11.58
CA VAL A 63 7.43 1.72 10.47
C VAL A 63 7.03 0.86 9.27
N LEU A 64 6.76 -0.44 9.48
CA LEU A 64 6.40 -1.33 8.37
C LEU A 64 5.07 -0.94 7.72
N SER A 65 4.09 -0.49 8.52
CA SER A 65 2.80 -0.02 7.99
C SER A 65 2.92 1.28 7.19
N ASN A 66 3.86 2.16 7.55
CA ASN A 66 4.24 3.34 6.76
C ASN A 66 4.88 2.93 5.43
N CYS A 67 5.89 2.04 5.48
CA CYS A 67 6.54 1.52 4.28
C CYS A 67 5.52 0.88 3.33
N TYR A 68 4.60 0.05 3.85
CA TYR A 68 3.52 -0.56 3.09
C TYR A 68 2.67 0.46 2.33
N THR A 69 2.13 1.49 3.03
CA THR A 69 1.31 2.51 2.37
C THR A 69 2.09 3.28 1.31
N ASN A 70 3.37 3.55 1.57
CA ASN A 70 4.22 4.29 0.65
C ASN A 70 4.54 3.47 -0.60
N VAL A 71 4.76 2.17 -0.48
CA VAL A 71 4.96 1.29 -1.64
C VAL A 71 3.66 1.16 -2.43
N LYS A 72 2.56 0.78 -1.79
CA LYS A 72 1.31 0.43 -2.45
C LYS A 72 0.61 1.63 -3.12
N PHE A 73 0.67 2.79 -2.49
CA PHE A 73 -0.08 3.97 -2.94
C PHE A 73 0.79 5.10 -3.48
N LEU A 74 2.04 5.24 -3.01
CA LEU A 74 2.95 6.33 -3.42
C LEU A 74 4.11 5.87 -4.32
N ASN A 75 4.19 4.57 -4.63
CA ASN A 75 5.20 4.00 -5.53
C ASN A 75 6.65 4.16 -5.03
N ASN A 76 6.85 4.20 -3.71
CA ASN A 76 8.19 4.19 -3.13
C ASN A 76 8.82 2.79 -3.26
N LYS A 77 10.15 2.74 -3.29
CA LYS A 77 10.91 1.50 -3.21
C LYS A 77 11.90 1.59 -2.05
N TYR A 78 11.87 0.57 -1.18
CA TYR A 78 12.77 0.45 -0.04
C TYR A 78 13.85 -0.60 -0.31
N HIS A 79 14.74 -0.81 0.67
CA HIS A 79 15.73 -1.87 0.63
C HIS A 79 15.07 -3.26 0.41
N PRO A 80 15.69 -4.18 -0.34
CA PRO A 80 15.12 -5.50 -0.63
C PRO A 80 14.55 -6.23 0.57
N ASP A 81 15.25 -6.20 1.71
CA ASP A 81 14.77 -6.85 2.95
C ASP A 81 13.42 -6.31 3.44
N ILE A 82 13.19 -5.00 3.28
CA ILE A 82 11.88 -4.41 3.60
C ILE A 82 10.86 -4.84 2.57
N MET A 83 11.22 -4.82 1.28
CA MET A 83 10.31 -5.21 0.20
C MET A 83 9.85 -6.67 0.36
N GLU A 84 10.76 -7.58 0.70
CA GLU A 84 10.45 -9.00 0.95
C GLU A 84 9.48 -9.17 2.13
N ILE A 85 9.68 -8.41 3.22
CA ILE A 85 8.74 -8.41 4.35
C ILE A 85 7.35 -7.94 3.90
N LEU A 86 7.28 -6.86 3.13
CA LEU A 86 6.00 -6.31 2.67
C LEU A 86 5.26 -7.30 1.76
N GLU A 87 5.96 -7.86 0.77
CA GLU A 87 5.40 -8.84 -0.18
C GLU A 87 4.94 -10.13 0.51
N LYS A 88 5.65 -10.56 1.56
CA LYS A 88 5.27 -11.74 2.35
C LYS A 88 3.89 -11.60 3.00
N TYR A 89 3.51 -10.40 3.44
CA TYR A 89 2.25 -10.15 4.14
C TYR A 89 1.19 -9.46 3.29
N ASP A 90 1.55 -8.99 2.10
CA ASP A 90 0.64 -8.53 1.06
C ASP A 90 1.25 -8.80 -0.33
N PRO A 91 0.92 -9.94 -0.97
CA PRO A 91 1.49 -10.33 -2.27
C PRO A 91 1.18 -9.34 -3.41
N ASP A 92 0.13 -8.52 -3.28
CA ASP A 92 -0.20 -7.52 -4.29
C ASP A 92 0.86 -6.42 -4.36
N VAL A 93 1.64 -6.21 -3.29
CA VAL A 93 2.79 -5.28 -3.28
C VAL A 93 3.77 -5.61 -4.40
N GLY A 94 4.09 -6.90 -4.61
CA GLY A 94 4.99 -7.33 -5.69
C GLY A 94 4.41 -7.07 -7.08
N SER A 95 3.08 -7.17 -7.20
CA SER A 95 2.37 -6.91 -8.45
C SER A 95 2.28 -5.42 -8.78
N VAL A 96 2.16 -4.53 -7.79
CA VAL A 96 2.19 -3.06 -7.99
C VAL A 96 3.54 -2.62 -8.56
N ILE A 97 4.64 -3.20 -8.07
CA ILE A 97 5.99 -2.92 -8.56
C ILE A 97 6.11 -3.35 -10.03
N ASN A 98 5.74 -4.59 -10.34
CA ASN A 98 5.89 -5.16 -11.68
C ASN A 98 4.96 -4.53 -12.73
N SER A 99 3.73 -4.17 -12.34
CA SER A 99 2.71 -3.66 -13.28
C SER A 99 2.96 -2.23 -13.74
N ARG A 100 3.79 -1.45 -13.03
CA ARG A 100 4.01 -0.02 -13.31
C ARG A 100 5.31 0.28 -14.05
N HIS A 101 6.11 -0.73 -14.39
CA HIS A 101 7.27 -0.60 -15.28
C HIS A 101 6.88 -0.42 -16.78
N SER A 102 5.60 -0.35 -17.14
CA SER A 102 5.14 -0.28 -18.55
C SER A 102 4.74 1.10 -19.07
N ILE A 103 4.88 2.20 -18.30
CA ILE A 103 4.53 3.55 -18.80
C ILE A 103 5.62 4.56 -18.50
N ALA A 104 6.49 4.82 -19.49
CA ALA A 104 6.81 6.16 -20.01
C ALA A 104 8.03 6.12 -20.96
N HIS A 105 7.88 5.48 -22.13
CA HIS A 105 8.65 5.93 -23.30
C HIS A 105 7.96 7.18 -23.84
N TRP A 106 8.11 8.31 -23.15
CA TRP A 106 7.82 9.59 -23.79
C TRP A 106 8.85 9.71 -24.90
N LYS A 107 8.40 9.54 -26.15
CA LYS A 107 9.25 9.83 -27.30
C LYS A 107 9.55 11.32 -27.22
N THR A 108 10.80 11.65 -26.93
CA THR A 108 11.37 12.96 -27.24
C THR A 108 10.97 13.27 -28.69
N PRO A 109 10.32 14.41 -28.99
CA PRO A 109 10.19 14.84 -30.36
C PRO A 109 11.61 15.04 -30.87
N THR A 110 12.10 14.15 -31.73
CA THR A 110 13.30 14.43 -32.52
C THR A 110 12.99 15.69 -33.31
N ALA A 111 13.68 16.77 -32.98
CA ALA A 111 13.66 17.99 -33.75
C ALA A 111 14.25 17.69 -35.14
N ASP A 112 13.37 17.35 -36.07
CA ASP A 112 13.67 17.26 -37.49
C ASP A 112 13.94 18.69 -37.97
N HIS A 113 15.21 19.12 -37.87
CA HIS A 113 15.67 20.31 -38.56
C HIS A 113 15.73 19.96 -40.04
N GLY A 114 14.64 20.25 -40.74
CA GLY A 114 14.62 20.25 -42.20
C GLY A 114 15.72 21.15 -42.74
N GLN A 115 16.76 20.55 -43.30
CA GLN A 115 17.64 21.25 -44.23
C GLN A 115 16.94 21.29 -45.59
N GLN A 116 16.36 22.45 -45.87
CA GLN A 116 15.92 22.87 -47.19
C GLN A 116 17.08 22.77 -48.18
N GLN A 117 16.79 22.12 -49.30
CA GLN A 117 17.55 22.18 -50.53
C GLN A 117 17.71 23.64 -50.98
N GLN A 118 18.93 24.04 -51.34
CA GLN A 118 19.14 25.03 -52.39
C GLN A 118 20.01 24.40 -53.46
N ALA A 119 19.36 24.16 -54.59
CA ALA A 119 19.99 24.01 -55.89
C ALA A 119 20.43 25.39 -56.37
N HIS A 120 21.69 25.53 -56.77
CA HIS A 120 22.12 26.03 -58.09
C HIS A 120 23.62 25.89 -58.26
#